data_AF-A0A1A0WCU8-F1
#
_entry.id   AF-A0A1A0WCU8-F1
#
_cell.length_a   1.000
_cell.length_b   1.000
_cell.length_c   1.000
_cell.angle_alpha   90.00
_cell.angle_beta   90.00
_cell.angle_gamma   90.00
#
_symmetry.space_group_name_H-M   'P 1'
#
loop_
_entity.id
_entity.type
_entity.pdbx_description
1 polymer ?
#
loop_
_entity_poly.entity_id
_entity_poly.type
_entity_poly.pdbx_seq_one_letter_code
_entity_poly.pdbx_strand_id
1 'polypeptide(L)'
;MNVTPDDLTGTEQAVLLVLMAESRPVANAELERLGPKLDKPKRDRLNRLGLIESTGTRPLVHELTDTGWALCRSLFGTDAPARSTGQGKALYTLLGALHRYFEHADLVPADVFLPAEVPATAAAPTPAAGPEIQLRTAYAGLTTRPGGWVSLLRLRQAVPGLPRPTVDAALISLYQQPGVSLIPEENQKVLTPADREAAVEIGNQDKHLIAIES
;
A
#
# COMPACT_ATOMS: atom_id res chain seq x y z
N MET A 1 -20.50 8.59 -19.17
CA MET A 1 -21.52 8.51 -18.11
C MET A 1 -20.77 8.30 -16.82
N ASN A 2 -20.91 9.18 -15.83
CA ASN A 2 -20.15 9.08 -14.58
C ASN A 2 -20.88 8.11 -13.64
N VAL A 3 -20.43 6.86 -13.60
CA VAL A 3 -21.01 5.83 -12.72
C VAL A 3 -20.56 6.12 -11.29
N THR A 4 -21.47 6.04 -10.32
CA THR A 4 -21.13 6.18 -8.89
C THR A 4 -21.26 4.84 -8.17
N PRO A 5 -20.65 4.69 -6.98
CA PRO A 5 -20.83 3.50 -6.15
C PRO A 5 -22.30 3.08 -5.96
N ASP A 6 -23.19 4.03 -5.72
CA ASP A 6 -24.60 3.77 -5.43
C ASP A 6 -25.38 3.15 -6.60
N ASP A 7 -24.87 3.29 -7.82
CA ASP A 7 -25.44 2.65 -9.01
C ASP A 7 -25.17 1.13 -9.05
N LEU A 8 -24.22 0.64 -8.23
CA LEU A 8 -23.79 -0.74 -8.21
C LEU A 8 -24.40 -1.51 -7.04
N THR A 9 -24.66 -2.80 -7.29
CA THR A 9 -25.02 -3.74 -6.23
C THR A 9 -23.81 -4.03 -5.35
N GLY A 10 -24.04 -4.41 -4.09
CA GLY A 10 -22.93 -4.80 -3.20
C GLY A 10 -22.08 -5.95 -3.73
N THR A 11 -22.65 -6.85 -4.55
CA THR A 11 -21.91 -7.91 -5.26
C THR A 11 -20.96 -7.32 -6.30
N GLU A 12 -21.42 -6.37 -7.10
CA GLU A 12 -20.58 -5.70 -8.11
C GLU A 12 -19.46 -4.90 -7.44
N GLN A 13 -19.78 -4.12 -6.40
CA GLN A 13 -18.77 -3.36 -5.64
C GLN A 13 -17.71 -4.30 -5.03
N ALA A 14 -18.12 -5.42 -4.43
CA ALA A 14 -17.20 -6.41 -3.88
C ALA A 14 -16.31 -7.06 -4.96
N VAL A 15 -16.85 -7.36 -6.14
CA VAL A 15 -16.05 -7.86 -7.27
C VAL A 15 -14.99 -6.85 -7.69
N LEU A 16 -15.33 -5.56 -7.79
CA LEU A 16 -14.36 -4.53 -8.16
C LEU A 16 -13.25 -4.40 -7.10
N LEU A 17 -13.60 -4.46 -5.81
CA LEU A 17 -12.62 -4.43 -4.71
C LEU A 17 -11.69 -5.65 -4.72
N VAL A 18 -12.18 -6.84 -5.08
CA VAL A 18 -11.34 -8.02 -5.24
C VAL A 18 -10.37 -7.86 -6.41
N LEU A 19 -10.85 -7.40 -7.57
CA LEU A 19 -9.97 -7.17 -8.73
C LEU A 19 -8.92 -6.09 -8.45
N MET A 20 -9.27 -5.04 -7.71
CA MET A 20 -8.33 -4.02 -7.23
C MET A 20 -7.28 -4.64 -6.31
N ALA A 21 -7.68 -5.43 -5.32
CA ALA A 21 -6.75 -6.04 -4.37
C ALA A 21 -5.79 -7.02 -5.04
N GLU A 22 -6.25 -7.77 -6.06
CA GLU A 22 -5.40 -8.69 -6.81
C GLU A 22 -4.48 -7.98 -7.81
N SER A 23 -4.87 -6.81 -8.33
CA SER A 23 -4.06 -5.97 -9.23
C SER A 23 -3.43 -6.71 -10.41
N ARG A 24 -4.18 -7.68 -10.95
CA ARG A 24 -3.81 -8.51 -12.09
C ARG A 24 -5.08 -9.03 -12.77
N PRO A 25 -4.96 -9.60 -13.98
CA PRO A 25 -6.02 -10.39 -14.57
C PRO A 25 -6.39 -11.59 -13.67
N VAL A 26 -7.67 -11.69 -13.27
CA VAL A 26 -8.19 -12.78 -12.42
C VAL A 26 -9.15 -13.67 -13.20
N ALA A 27 -8.90 -14.98 -13.21
CA ALA A 27 -9.80 -15.93 -13.86
C ALA A 27 -11.14 -16.06 -13.11
N ASN A 28 -12.24 -16.28 -13.83
CA ASN A 28 -13.59 -16.34 -13.24
C ASN A 28 -13.72 -17.38 -12.12
N ALA A 29 -13.06 -18.54 -12.24
CA ALA A 29 -13.07 -19.58 -11.21
C ALA A 29 -12.31 -19.15 -9.94
N GLU A 30 -11.26 -18.36 -10.11
CA GLU A 30 -10.49 -17.80 -8.99
C GLU A 30 -11.27 -16.66 -8.31
N LEU A 31 -11.93 -15.80 -9.10
CA LEU A 31 -12.78 -14.72 -8.58
C LEU A 31 -13.91 -15.25 -7.68
N GLU A 32 -14.52 -16.40 -8.03
CA GLU A 32 -15.53 -17.07 -7.20
C GLU A 32 -14.98 -17.62 -5.88
N ARG A 33 -13.66 -17.86 -5.78
CA ARG A 33 -12.99 -18.26 -4.52
C ARG A 33 -12.64 -17.06 -3.64
N LEU A 34 -12.24 -15.95 -4.27
CA LEU A 34 -11.79 -14.74 -3.58
C LEU A 34 -12.95 -13.84 -3.15
N GLY A 35 -14.07 -13.90 -3.86
CA GLY A 35 -15.23 -13.05 -3.59
C GLY A 35 -16.51 -13.59 -4.20
N PRO A 36 -17.52 -12.72 -4.37
CA PRO A 36 -18.79 -13.13 -4.94
C PRO A 36 -18.66 -13.62 -6.38
N LYS A 37 -19.49 -14.60 -6.76
CA LYS A 37 -19.58 -15.07 -8.13
C LYS A 37 -19.95 -13.93 -9.10
N LEU A 38 -19.09 -13.70 -10.09
CA LEU A 38 -19.39 -12.82 -11.21
C LEU A 38 -20.12 -13.58 -12.32
N ASP A 39 -21.45 -13.56 -12.28
CA ASP A 39 -22.28 -14.17 -13.32
C ASP A 39 -22.28 -13.34 -14.63
N LYS A 40 -22.79 -13.94 -15.71
CA LYS A 40 -22.85 -13.32 -17.03
C LYS A 40 -23.59 -11.97 -17.02
N PRO A 41 -24.79 -11.82 -16.44
CA PRO A 41 -25.49 -10.54 -16.41
C PRO A 41 -24.70 -9.42 -15.74
N LYS A 42 -24.12 -9.67 -14.56
CA LYS A 42 -23.32 -8.67 -13.82
C LYS A 42 -22.05 -8.34 -14.58
N ARG A 43 -21.35 -9.34 -15.11
CA ARG A 43 -20.15 -9.14 -15.94
C ARG A 43 -20.45 -8.27 -17.16
N ASP A 44 -21.49 -8.61 -17.92
CA ASP A 44 -21.84 -7.89 -19.15
C ASP A 44 -22.29 -6.45 -18.82
N ARG A 45 -22.86 -6.21 -17.63
CA ARG A 45 -23.11 -4.87 -17.11
C ARG A 45 -21.81 -4.12 -16.77
N LEU A 46 -20.90 -4.71 -15.98
CA LEU A 46 -19.65 -4.07 -15.61
C LEU A 46 -18.76 -3.74 -16.83
N ASN A 47 -18.72 -4.60 -17.85
CA ASN A 47 -18.05 -4.30 -19.12
C ASN A 47 -18.72 -3.14 -19.87
N ARG A 48 -20.07 -3.10 -19.94
CA ARG A 48 -20.79 -1.98 -20.57
C ARG A 48 -20.57 -0.66 -19.85
N LEU A 49 -20.41 -0.69 -18.53
CA LEU A 49 -20.07 0.48 -17.73
C LEU A 49 -18.58 0.86 -17.85
N GLY A 50 -17.78 0.04 -18.55
CA GLY A 50 -16.35 0.26 -18.72
C GLY A 50 -15.54 0.13 -17.44
N LEU A 51 -16.03 -0.61 -16.44
CA LEU A 51 -15.38 -0.78 -15.13
C LEU A 51 -14.43 -1.98 -15.07
N ILE A 52 -14.70 -2.98 -15.91
CA ILE A 52 -13.84 -4.14 -16.09
C ILE A 52 -13.64 -4.39 -17.57
N GLU A 53 -12.54 -5.04 -17.92
CA GLU A 53 -12.35 -5.72 -19.19
C GLU A 53 -12.40 -7.23 -18.95
N SER A 54 -13.04 -7.95 -19.88
CA SER A 54 -13.15 -9.41 -19.81
C SER A 54 -12.60 -10.05 -21.08
N THR A 55 -11.56 -10.86 -20.93
CA THR A 55 -10.85 -11.51 -22.05
C THR A 55 -10.89 -13.03 -21.94
N GLY A 56 -10.64 -13.71 -23.06
CA GLY A 56 -10.65 -15.17 -23.16
C GLY A 56 -12.03 -15.78 -23.44
N THR A 57 -12.05 -17.08 -23.70
CA THR A 57 -13.29 -17.83 -23.93
C THR A 57 -13.51 -18.88 -22.84
N ARG A 58 -12.47 -19.64 -22.46
CA ARG A 58 -12.39 -20.48 -21.24
C ARG A 58 -10.92 -20.71 -20.82
N PRO A 59 -10.47 -20.26 -19.64
CA PRO A 59 -11.22 -19.46 -18.67
C PRO A 59 -11.40 -18.02 -19.15
N LEU A 60 -12.52 -17.41 -18.74
CA LEU A 60 -12.72 -15.98 -18.86
C LEU A 60 -11.93 -15.30 -17.75
N VAL A 61 -11.21 -14.24 -18.08
CA VAL A 61 -10.36 -13.48 -17.16
C VAL A 61 -10.87 -12.05 -17.08
N HIS A 62 -10.81 -11.47 -15.89
CA HIS A 62 -11.34 -10.15 -15.56
C HIS A 62 -10.27 -9.26 -14.97
N GLU A 63 -10.23 -8.01 -15.40
CA GLU A 63 -9.31 -7.00 -14.92
C GLU A 63 -10.03 -5.64 -14.80
N LEU A 64 -9.57 -4.78 -13.89
CA LEU A 64 -10.09 -3.42 -13.79
C LEU A 64 -9.56 -2.56 -14.95
N THR A 65 -10.44 -1.72 -15.48
CA THR A 65 -10.02 -0.59 -16.31
C THR A 65 -9.61 0.59 -15.43
N ASP A 66 -9.04 1.65 -16.01
CA ASP A 66 -8.76 2.92 -15.32
C ASP A 66 -10.02 3.50 -14.66
N THR A 67 -11.17 3.38 -15.33
CA THR A 67 -12.45 3.85 -14.78
C THR A 67 -12.89 2.97 -13.59
N GLY A 68 -12.63 1.67 -13.66
CA GLY A 68 -12.83 0.73 -12.55
C GLY A 68 -11.98 1.10 -11.33
N TRP A 69 -10.70 1.41 -11.54
CA TRP A 69 -9.78 1.89 -10.50
C TRP A 69 -10.26 3.20 -9.85
N ALA A 70 -10.65 4.18 -10.67
CA ALA A 70 -11.20 5.44 -10.17
C ALA A 70 -12.47 5.24 -9.34
N LEU A 71 -13.36 4.33 -9.77
CA LEU A 71 -14.56 3.98 -9.03
C LEU A 71 -14.21 3.29 -7.69
N CYS A 72 -13.23 2.38 -7.67
CA CYS A 72 -12.75 1.76 -6.44
C CYS A 72 -12.21 2.79 -5.43
N ARG A 73 -11.53 3.85 -5.89
CA ARG A 73 -11.14 4.95 -5.01
C ARG A 73 -12.36 5.61 -4.34
N SER A 74 -13.44 5.84 -5.09
CA SER A 74 -14.66 6.42 -4.52
C SER A 74 -15.37 5.50 -3.52
N LEU A 75 -15.27 4.17 -3.71
CA LEU A 75 -15.84 3.19 -2.78
C LEU A 75 -15.24 3.30 -1.36
N PHE A 76 -14.00 3.74 -1.23
CA PHE A 76 -13.33 3.82 0.07
C PHE A 76 -14.01 4.83 1.00
N GLY A 77 -14.55 5.92 0.45
CA GLY A 77 -15.25 6.96 1.19
C GLY A 77 -16.76 6.76 1.31
N THR A 78 -17.31 5.65 0.81
CA THR A 78 -18.77 5.43 0.77
C THR A 78 -19.25 4.72 2.04
N ASP A 79 -20.47 5.04 2.48
CA ASP A 79 -21.13 4.30 3.55
C ASP A 79 -21.51 2.87 3.13
N ALA A 80 -21.65 1.98 4.11
CA ALA A 80 -22.14 0.62 3.85
C ALA A 80 -23.54 0.66 3.24
N PRO A 81 -23.84 -0.14 2.19
CA PRO A 81 -25.17 -0.22 1.61
C PRO A 81 -26.25 -0.54 2.66
N ALA A 82 -27.46 0.02 2.52
CA ALA A 82 -28.52 0.01 3.53
C ALA A 82 -28.95 -1.40 4.03
N ARG A 83 -28.67 -2.46 3.26
CA ARG A 83 -28.97 -3.86 3.60
C ARG A 83 -27.73 -4.71 3.87
N SER A 84 -26.61 -4.09 4.22
CA SER A 84 -25.37 -4.81 4.54
C SER A 84 -25.50 -5.61 5.84
N THR A 85 -24.99 -6.84 5.83
CA THR A 85 -24.83 -7.67 7.04
C THR A 85 -23.73 -7.13 7.93
N GLY A 86 -23.53 -7.70 9.13
CA GLY A 86 -22.46 -7.26 10.05
C GLY A 86 -21.06 -7.29 9.42
N GLN A 87 -20.74 -8.34 8.65
CA GLN A 87 -19.47 -8.43 7.92
C GLN A 87 -19.35 -7.37 6.82
N GLY A 88 -20.44 -7.12 6.08
CA GLY A 88 -20.49 -6.05 5.09
C GLY A 88 -20.25 -4.68 5.74
N LYS A 89 -20.90 -4.38 6.86
CA LYS A 89 -20.68 -3.13 7.60
C LYS A 89 -19.22 -2.99 8.06
N ALA A 90 -18.63 -4.05 8.61
CA ALA A 90 -17.23 -4.05 9.04
C ALA A 90 -16.25 -3.76 7.89
N LEU A 91 -16.49 -4.33 6.70
CA LEU A 91 -15.69 -4.05 5.50
C LEU A 91 -15.71 -2.55 5.16
N TYR A 92 -16.88 -1.92 5.13
CA TYR A 92 -16.99 -0.50 4.78
C TYR A 92 -16.41 0.42 5.87
N THR A 93 -16.48 0.01 7.14
CA THR A 93 -15.75 0.71 8.21
C THR A 93 -14.23 0.69 7.98
N LEU A 94 -13.68 -0.45 7.57
CA LEU A 94 -12.25 -0.57 7.23
C LEU A 94 -11.90 0.27 5.99
N LEU A 95 -12.73 0.21 4.94
CA LEU A 95 -12.58 1.04 3.75
C LEU A 95 -12.55 2.53 4.09
N GLY A 96 -13.45 2.99 4.97
CA GLY A 96 -13.46 4.38 5.43
C GLY A 96 -12.21 4.77 6.24
N ALA A 97 -11.61 3.83 6.97
CA ALA A 97 -10.32 4.07 7.63
C ALA A 97 -9.17 4.19 6.63
N LEU A 98 -9.14 3.32 5.61
CA LEU A 98 -8.17 3.40 4.52
C LEU A 98 -8.32 4.68 3.71
N HIS A 99 -9.56 5.13 3.46
CA HIS A 99 -9.80 6.41 2.80
C HIS A 99 -9.13 7.58 3.53
N ARG A 100 -9.35 7.67 4.84
CA ARG A 100 -8.73 8.74 5.66
C ARG A 100 -7.21 8.67 5.62
N TYR A 101 -6.64 7.47 5.64
CA TYR A 101 -5.20 7.29 5.52
C TYR A 101 -4.67 7.72 4.14
N PHE A 102 -5.33 7.31 3.05
CA PHE A 102 -4.93 7.68 1.69
C PHE A 102 -5.03 9.17 1.45
N GLU A 103 -6.09 9.83 1.92
CA GLU A 103 -6.23 11.29 1.84
C GLU A 103 -5.15 12.01 2.66
N HIS A 104 -4.80 11.49 3.85
CA HIS A 104 -3.75 12.09 4.67
C HIS A 104 -2.35 11.91 4.07
N ALA A 105 -2.10 10.77 3.42
CA ALA A 105 -0.82 10.42 2.81
C ALA A 105 -0.67 10.89 1.35
N ASP A 106 -1.68 11.57 0.79
CA ASP A 106 -1.77 11.94 -0.63
C ASP A 106 -1.55 10.75 -1.59
N LEU A 107 -2.10 9.59 -1.23
CA LEU A 107 -2.02 8.35 -1.98
C LEU A 107 -3.30 8.08 -2.77
N VAL A 108 -3.14 7.39 -3.89
CA VAL A 108 -4.24 6.80 -4.64
C VAL A 108 -4.16 5.26 -4.50
N PRO A 109 -5.27 4.50 -4.58
CA PRO A 109 -5.22 3.05 -4.42
C PRO A 109 -4.22 2.35 -5.35
N ALA A 110 -4.06 2.86 -6.57
CA ALA A 110 -3.08 2.35 -7.54
C ALA A 110 -1.64 2.39 -6.99
N ASP A 111 -1.26 3.39 -6.18
CA ASP A 111 0.09 3.51 -5.60
C ASP A 111 0.41 2.39 -4.60
N VAL A 112 -0.62 1.74 -4.05
CA VAL A 112 -0.49 0.72 -3.00
C VAL A 112 -0.73 -0.68 -3.55
N PHE A 113 -1.73 -0.83 -4.43
CA PHE A 113 -2.19 -2.14 -4.88
C PHE A 113 -1.52 -2.58 -6.19
N LEU A 114 -1.22 -1.66 -7.11
CA LEU A 114 -0.48 -2.06 -8.31
C LEU A 114 0.92 -2.53 -7.88
N PRO A 115 1.41 -3.65 -8.43
CA PRO A 115 2.81 -3.99 -8.30
C PRO A 115 3.63 -2.79 -8.76
N ALA A 116 4.65 -2.39 -8.00
CA ALA A 116 5.63 -1.46 -8.50
C ALA A 116 6.16 -2.04 -9.81
N GLU A 117 5.84 -1.41 -10.95
CA GLU A 117 6.48 -1.75 -12.21
C GLU A 117 7.98 -1.60 -11.96
N VAL A 118 8.70 -2.72 -11.89
CA VAL A 118 10.15 -2.70 -12.02
C VAL A 118 10.35 -2.26 -13.46
N PRO A 119 10.80 -1.03 -13.75
CA PRO A 119 10.87 -0.58 -15.12
C PRO A 119 11.92 -1.44 -15.80
N ALA A 120 11.48 -2.32 -16.70
CA ALA A 120 12.36 -2.95 -17.65
C ALA A 120 12.85 -1.84 -18.59
N THR A 121 14.06 -1.33 -18.33
CA THR A 121 14.80 -0.43 -19.21
C THR A 121 14.31 1.03 -19.26
N ALA A 122 14.37 1.71 -18.11
CA ALA A 122 14.89 3.07 -18.13
C ALA A 122 16.35 2.97 -17.69
N ALA A 123 17.27 3.48 -18.51
CA ALA A 123 18.68 3.55 -18.15
C ALA A 123 18.81 4.04 -16.70
N ALA A 124 19.37 3.19 -15.85
CA ALA A 124 19.73 3.56 -14.50
C ALA A 124 20.41 4.93 -14.56
N PRO A 125 19.94 5.95 -13.80
CA PRO A 125 20.86 6.98 -13.40
C PRO A 125 21.97 6.22 -12.68
N THR A 126 23.19 6.36 -13.20
CA THR A 126 24.42 5.85 -12.63
C THR A 126 24.36 5.82 -11.09
N PRO A 127 24.73 4.72 -10.41
CA PRO A 127 24.68 4.60 -8.96
C PRO A 127 25.66 5.58 -8.31
N ALA A 128 25.23 6.83 -8.19
CA ALA A 128 25.79 7.82 -7.29
C ALA A 128 24.87 7.85 -6.07
N ALA A 129 25.18 7.02 -5.07
CA ALA A 129 24.81 7.19 -3.66
C ALA A 129 23.39 7.74 -3.37
N GLY A 130 22.34 6.99 -3.71
CA GLY A 130 20.99 7.30 -3.23
C GLY A 130 20.92 7.32 -1.69
N PRO A 131 20.05 8.12 -1.06
CA PRO A 131 19.89 8.19 0.40
C PRO A 131 19.74 6.83 1.09
N GLU A 132 19.05 5.88 0.46
CA GLU A 132 18.89 4.51 0.98
C GLU A 132 20.21 3.74 1.03
N ILE A 133 21.05 3.86 0.00
CA ILE A 133 22.38 3.22 -0.02
C ILE A 133 23.22 3.80 1.09
N GLN A 134 23.22 5.12 1.27
CA GLN A 134 23.94 5.79 2.35
C GLN A 134 23.45 5.34 3.73
N LEU A 135 22.14 5.19 3.93
CA LEU A 135 21.56 4.67 5.17
C LEU A 135 21.94 3.20 5.42
N ARG A 136 21.89 2.34 4.39
CA ARG A 136 22.32 0.93 4.51
C ARG A 136 23.81 0.82 4.83
N THR A 137 24.65 1.63 4.19
CA THR A 137 26.09 1.71 4.49
C THR A 137 26.33 2.20 5.92
N ALA A 138 25.64 3.25 6.35
CA ALA A 138 25.73 3.76 7.72
C ALA A 138 25.26 2.73 8.74
N TYR A 139 24.14 2.05 8.48
CA TYR A 139 23.64 0.96 9.32
C TYR A 139 24.66 -0.16 9.46
N ALA A 140 25.24 -0.64 8.35
CA ALA A 140 26.27 -1.68 8.35
C ALA A 140 27.53 -1.27 9.14
N GLY A 141 27.86 0.03 9.20
CA GLY A 141 28.94 0.54 10.05
C GLY A 141 28.59 0.65 11.54
N LEU A 142 27.31 0.62 11.90
CA LEU A 142 26.81 0.79 13.28
C LEU A 142 26.48 -0.52 13.99
N THR A 143 26.32 -1.63 13.26
CA THR A 143 26.08 -2.97 13.81
C THR A 143 27.11 -3.98 13.32
N THR A 144 27.51 -4.91 14.18
CA THR A 144 28.44 -6.02 13.85
C THR A 144 27.72 -7.31 13.48
N ARG A 145 26.39 -7.36 13.63
CA ARG A 145 25.55 -8.51 13.26
C ARG A 145 24.36 -8.07 12.38
N PRO A 146 24.01 -8.86 11.35
CA PRO A 146 22.74 -8.69 10.64
C PRO A 146 21.56 -8.70 11.62
N GLY A 147 20.55 -7.86 11.38
CA GLY A 147 19.38 -7.74 12.25
C GLY A 147 19.64 -7.05 13.60
N GLY A 148 20.82 -6.45 13.82
CA GLY A 148 21.10 -5.69 15.03
C GLY A 148 20.29 -4.40 15.11
N TRP A 149 19.66 -4.12 16.24
CA TRP A 149 18.90 -2.88 16.44
C TRP A 149 19.82 -1.67 16.55
N VAL A 150 19.55 -0.65 15.73
CA VAL A 150 20.25 0.63 15.74
C VAL A 150 19.22 1.74 15.96
N SER A 151 19.52 2.71 16.82
CA SER A 151 18.62 3.85 17.03
C SER A 151 18.64 4.81 15.83
N LEU A 152 17.48 5.38 15.50
CA LEU A 152 17.38 6.36 14.41
C LEU A 152 18.19 7.62 14.68
N LEU A 153 18.32 8.03 15.94
CA LEU A 153 19.23 9.12 16.33
C LEU A 153 20.66 8.84 15.87
N ARG A 154 21.18 7.64 16.18
CA ARG A 154 22.54 7.26 15.83
C ARG A 154 22.73 7.09 14.33
N LEU A 155 21.72 6.55 13.65
CA LEU A 155 21.73 6.41 12.20
C LEU A 155 21.76 7.77 11.50
N ARG A 156 20.94 8.74 11.93
CA ARG A 156 20.93 10.11 11.40
C ARG A 156 22.27 10.83 11.59
N GLN A 157 22.89 10.66 12.77
CA GLN A 157 24.21 11.22 13.05
C GLN A 157 25.31 10.66 12.14
N ALA A 158 25.14 9.43 11.65
CA ALA A 158 26.08 8.80 10.73
C ALA A 158 25.92 9.25 9.26
N VAL A 159 24.86 10.01 8.93
CA VAL A 159 24.61 10.56 7.59
C VAL A 159 24.37 12.08 7.61
N PRO A 160 25.32 12.89 8.13
CA PRO A 160 25.11 14.33 8.33
C PRO A 160 24.88 15.13 7.05
N GLY A 161 25.21 14.56 5.87
CA GLY A 161 24.99 15.19 4.57
C GLY A 161 23.56 15.08 4.03
N LEU A 162 22.68 14.32 4.69
CA LEU A 162 21.30 14.14 4.24
C LEU A 162 20.33 15.02 5.05
N PRO A 163 19.50 15.85 4.39
CA PRO A 163 18.43 16.57 5.05
C PRO A 163 17.46 15.60 5.75
N ARG A 164 16.90 16.03 6.89
CA ARG A 164 15.90 15.27 7.63
C ARG A 164 14.76 14.70 6.75
N PRO A 165 14.06 15.49 5.92
CA PRO A 165 12.97 14.95 5.09
C PRO A 165 13.46 13.89 4.10
N THR A 166 14.69 13.99 3.62
CA THR A 166 15.31 12.99 2.74
C THR A 166 15.59 11.69 3.48
N VAL A 167 16.08 11.77 4.72
CA VAL A 167 16.27 10.59 5.58
C VAL A 167 14.93 9.95 5.93
N ASP A 168 13.90 10.74 6.24
CA ASP A 168 12.58 10.24 6.61
C ASP A 168 11.94 9.46 5.45
N ALA A 169 11.94 10.05 4.25
CA ALA A 169 11.46 9.39 3.04
C ALA A 169 12.23 8.08 2.75
N ALA A 170 13.55 8.09 2.95
CA ALA A 170 14.36 6.90 2.74
C ALA A 170 14.13 5.81 3.80
N LEU A 171 13.90 6.16 5.07
CA LEU A 171 13.52 5.20 6.11
C LEU A 171 12.14 4.58 5.84
N ILE A 172 11.18 5.37 5.37
CA ILE A 172 9.85 4.90 4.98
C ILE A 172 9.91 3.97 3.77
N SER A 173 10.76 4.29 2.78
CA SER A 173 11.01 3.41 1.63
C SER A 173 11.68 2.10 2.06
N LEU A 174 12.72 2.16 2.90
CA LEU A 174 13.40 0.98 3.44
C LEU A 174 12.44 0.08 4.23
N TYR A 175 11.51 0.65 5.00
CA TYR A 175 10.52 -0.10 5.77
C TYR A 175 9.59 -0.99 4.92
N GLN A 176 9.39 -0.63 3.65
CA GLN A 176 8.58 -1.41 2.70
C GLN A 176 9.36 -2.57 2.07
N GLN A 177 10.68 -2.63 2.28
CA GLN A 177 11.54 -3.66 1.71
C GLN A 177 11.63 -4.89 2.63
N PRO A 178 11.75 -6.11 2.08
CA PRO A 178 11.93 -7.31 2.88
C PRO A 178 13.20 -7.24 3.73
N GLY A 179 13.15 -7.80 4.94
CA GLY A 179 14.28 -7.83 5.88
C GLY A 179 14.53 -6.53 6.63
N VAL A 180 13.69 -5.49 6.46
CA VAL A 180 13.81 -4.24 7.24
C VAL A 180 12.69 -4.16 8.28
N SER A 181 13.06 -3.85 9.52
CA SER A 181 12.11 -3.62 10.61
C SER A 181 12.33 -2.26 11.24
N LEU A 182 11.27 -1.48 11.37
CA LEU A 182 11.21 -0.24 12.18
C LEU A 182 10.23 -0.42 13.32
N ILE A 183 10.71 -0.24 14.55
CA ILE A 183 9.89 -0.42 15.76
C ILE A 183 9.94 0.80 16.66
N PRO A 184 8.87 1.06 17.42
CA PRO A 184 8.96 1.96 18.57
C PRO A 184 9.94 1.38 19.61
N GLU A 185 10.56 2.24 20.41
CA GLU A 185 11.20 1.80 21.65
C GLU A 185 10.10 1.47 22.67
N GLU A 186 10.08 0.23 23.16
CA GLU A 186 9.07 -0.23 24.13
C GLU A 186 9.26 0.45 25.49
N ASN A 187 10.51 0.65 25.91
CA ASN A 187 10.82 1.36 27.14
C ASN A 187 10.89 2.87 26.93
N GLN A 188 9.73 3.49 26.75
CA GLN A 188 9.58 4.94 26.49
C GLN A 188 10.28 5.85 27.53
N LYS A 189 10.59 5.34 28.73
CA LYS A 189 11.31 6.07 29.77
C LYS A 189 12.79 6.29 29.46
N VAL A 190 13.37 5.48 28.57
CA VAL A 190 14.79 5.62 28.17
C VAL A 190 14.97 6.63 27.04
N LEU A 191 13.90 7.03 26.36
CA LEU A 191 13.97 7.96 25.24
C LEU A 191 14.26 9.38 25.72
N THR A 192 15.36 9.93 25.22
CA THR A 192 15.69 11.34 25.41
C THR A 192 14.86 12.22 24.46
N PRO A 193 14.81 13.55 24.68
CA PRO A 193 14.21 14.46 23.71
C PRO A 193 14.82 14.33 22.30
N ALA A 194 16.12 14.07 22.20
CA ALA A 194 16.81 13.88 20.93
C ALA A 194 16.38 12.58 20.24
N ASP A 195 16.09 11.50 20.99
CA ASP A 195 15.59 10.25 20.40
C ASP A 195 14.17 10.43 19.83
N ARG A 196 13.32 11.17 20.54
CA ARG A 196 11.97 11.51 20.08
C ARG A 196 12.02 12.42 18.86
N GLU A 197 12.90 13.42 18.88
CA GLU A 197 13.10 14.28 17.72
C GLU A 197 13.67 13.50 16.53
N ALA A 198 14.50 12.48 16.74
CA ALA A 198 15.04 11.66 15.67
C ALA A 198 14.08 10.58 15.15
N ALA A 199 12.91 10.40 15.78
CA ALA A 199 11.94 9.41 15.36
C ALA A 199 11.43 9.66 13.93
N VAL A 200 10.91 8.61 13.32
CA VAL A 200 10.14 8.69 12.07
C VAL A 200 8.72 8.22 12.36
N GLU A 201 7.73 9.02 11.97
CA GLU A 201 6.33 8.68 12.17
C GLU A 201 5.86 7.75 11.04
N ILE A 202 5.38 6.56 11.41
CA ILE A 202 4.83 5.58 10.45
C ILE A 202 3.54 5.01 11.04
N GLY A 203 2.43 5.24 10.35
CA GLY A 203 1.11 4.75 10.80
C GLY A 203 0.68 5.36 12.13
N ASN A 204 0.86 6.68 12.31
CA ASN A 204 0.53 7.42 13.53
C ASN A 204 1.28 6.91 14.78
N GLN A 205 2.50 6.38 14.59
CA GLN A 205 3.38 5.93 15.66
C GLN A 205 4.84 6.28 15.36
N ASP A 206 5.51 6.88 16.34
CA ASP A 206 6.94 7.17 16.30
C ASP A 206 7.77 5.89 16.39
N LYS A 207 8.56 5.63 15.34
CA LYS A 207 9.56 4.56 15.29
C LYS A 207 10.91 5.12 15.72
N HIS A 208 11.65 4.33 16.49
CA HIS A 208 12.88 4.76 17.14
C HIS A 208 14.08 3.87 16.82
N LEU A 209 13.84 2.62 16.42
CA LEU A 209 14.86 1.61 16.16
C LEU A 209 14.66 1.02 14.76
N ILE A 210 15.78 0.73 14.09
CA ILE A 210 15.82 0.01 12.82
C ILE A 210 16.68 -1.26 12.94
N ALA A 211 16.23 -2.33 12.30
CA ALA A 211 17.05 -3.51 12.02
C ALA A 211 16.95 -3.84 10.53
N ILE A 212 18.08 -4.26 9.95
CA ILE A 212 18.17 -4.72 8.58
C ILE A 212 18.80 -6.11 8.62
N GLU A 213 18.01 -7.11 8.28
CA GLU A 213 18.43 -8.47 7.99
C GLU A 213 18.96 -8.47 6.54
N SER A 214 20.27 -8.47 6.41
CA SER A 214 20.98 -8.62 5.13
C SER A 214 21.48 -10.05 5.00
#